data_AF-A0A101VP59-F1
#
_entry.id   AF-A0A101VP59-F1
#
_cell.length_a   1.000
_cell.length_b   1.000
_cell.length_c   1.000
_cell.angle_alpha   90.00
_cell.angle_beta   90.00
_cell.angle_gamma   90.00
#
_symmetry.space_group_name_H-M   'P 1'
#
loop_
_entity.id
_entity.type
_entity.pdbx_description
1 polymer ?
#
loop_
_entity_poly.entity_id
_entity_poly.type
_entity_poly.pdbx_seq_one_letter_code
_entity_poly.pdbx_strand_id
1 'polypeptide(L)'
;MDENLYSGSAWRGLLRNLCFIAFGVTAFYNPLDPLNPYSIGFGIVVGMLLGWLFKKFLRGFLGASNSKLKREKGKKVIYYAVDNGMLFLIPFAVMVIIATFILKWSMTIGFISAGIMAVGTAAAIEIGKIVNKREIKNTLISSGVSFLFSLTWTLSARILVKAPGMLEGGISLLRSILTQGGGV
;
A
#
# COMPACT_ATOMS: atom_id res chain seq x y z
N MET A 1 29.38 -2.82 15.70
CA MET A 1 28.05 -3.27 15.19
C MET A 1 27.10 -2.14 15.47
N ASP A 2 26.94 -1.28 14.47
CA ASP A 2 27.05 0.17 14.69
C ASP A 2 25.70 0.88 14.83
N GLU A 3 25.69 1.94 15.65
CA GLU A 3 24.56 2.83 15.97
C GLU A 3 23.90 3.51 14.76
N ASN A 4 24.50 3.42 13.57
CA ASN A 4 23.99 3.98 12.31
C ASN A 4 22.79 3.22 11.69
N LEU A 5 22.38 2.08 12.25
CA LEU A 5 21.23 1.32 11.76
C LEU A 5 19.85 1.97 12.06
N TYR A 6 19.77 2.92 12.99
CA TYR A 6 18.50 3.53 13.43
C TYR A 6 18.19 4.92 12.85
N SER A 7 19.15 5.65 12.28
CA SER A 7 18.95 7.07 11.89
C SER A 7 18.06 7.30 10.66
N GLY A 8 17.65 6.24 9.94
CA GLY A 8 16.78 6.33 8.76
C GLY A 8 15.36 5.76 8.96
N SER A 9 15.06 5.18 10.12
CA SER A 9 13.79 4.44 10.37
C SER A 9 12.55 5.31 10.20
N ALA A 10 12.57 6.52 10.77
CA ALA A 10 11.46 7.47 10.71
C ALA A 10 11.24 7.98 9.27
N TRP A 11 12.31 8.36 8.58
CA TRP A 11 12.25 8.87 7.19
C TRP A 11 11.69 7.83 6.21
N ARG A 12 12.16 6.57 6.32
CA ARG A 12 11.64 5.45 5.54
C ARG A 12 10.16 5.18 5.87
N GLY A 13 9.77 5.38 7.13
CA GLY A 13 8.37 5.30 7.56
C GLY A 13 7.49 6.34 6.90
N LEU A 14 7.95 7.59 6.84
CA LEU A 14 7.25 8.70 6.19
C LEU A 14 7.13 8.49 4.68
N LEU A 15 8.24 8.20 3.99
CA LEU A 15 8.26 7.92 2.55
C LEU A 15 7.29 6.82 2.16
N ARG A 16 7.25 5.73 2.94
CA ARG A 16 6.30 4.65 2.73
C ARG A 16 4.86 5.14 2.87
N ASN A 17 4.54 5.86 3.95
CA ASN A 17 3.18 6.35 4.18
C ASN A 17 2.75 7.27 3.04
N LEU A 18 3.64 8.13 2.55
CA LEU A 18 3.40 8.98 1.37
C LEU A 18 3.12 8.16 0.11
N CYS A 19 3.84 7.05 -0.12
CA CYS A 19 3.58 6.17 -1.27
C CYS A 19 2.17 5.57 -1.24
N PHE A 20 1.72 5.10 -0.07
CA PHE A 20 0.36 4.54 0.08
C PHE A 20 -0.73 5.59 0.02
N ILE A 21 -0.47 6.79 0.53
CA ILE A 21 -1.36 7.93 0.37
C ILE A 21 -1.51 8.27 -1.11
N ALA A 22 -0.40 8.36 -1.85
CA ALA A 22 -0.42 8.59 -3.29
C ALA A 22 -1.22 7.52 -4.04
N PHE A 23 -1.01 6.25 -3.71
CA PHE A 23 -1.80 5.14 -4.28
C PHE A 23 -3.29 5.24 -3.96
N GLY A 24 -3.65 5.58 -2.73
CA GLY A 24 -5.03 5.75 -2.33
C GLY A 24 -5.69 6.93 -3.05
N VAL A 25 -5.07 8.10 -3.04
CA VAL A 25 -5.60 9.31 -3.71
C VAL A 25 -5.76 9.08 -5.21
N THR A 26 -4.78 8.46 -5.87
CA THR A 26 -4.85 8.15 -7.30
C THR A 26 -5.86 7.05 -7.65
N ALA A 27 -6.13 6.11 -6.74
CA ALA A 27 -7.13 5.05 -6.96
C ALA A 27 -8.58 5.58 -6.91
N PHE A 28 -8.84 6.63 -6.14
CA PHE A 28 -10.16 7.28 -6.05
C PHE A 28 -10.22 8.61 -6.79
N TYR A 29 -9.23 8.91 -7.62
CA TYR A 29 -9.21 10.12 -8.41
C TYR A 29 -10.34 10.07 -9.44
N ASN A 30 -11.19 11.10 -9.42
CA ASN A 30 -12.27 11.28 -10.39
C ASN A 30 -11.86 12.37 -11.39
N PRO A 31 -11.68 12.06 -12.69
CA PRO A 31 -11.30 13.06 -13.68
C PRO A 31 -12.39 14.12 -13.93
N LEU A 32 -13.65 13.85 -13.56
CA LEU A 32 -14.77 14.79 -13.68
C LEU A 32 -14.83 15.79 -12.51
N ASP A 33 -14.27 15.43 -11.35
CA ASP A 33 -14.16 16.32 -10.18
C ASP A 33 -12.80 16.07 -9.48
N PRO A 34 -11.71 16.63 -10.02
CA PRO A 34 -10.35 16.29 -9.62
C PRO A 34 -9.97 16.78 -8.23
N LEU A 35 -10.72 17.74 -7.67
CA LEU A 35 -10.45 18.34 -6.36
C LEU A 35 -11.49 17.94 -5.30
N ASN A 36 -12.27 16.89 -5.55
CA ASN A 36 -13.27 16.43 -4.59
C ASN A 36 -12.60 16.07 -3.25
N PRO A 37 -12.87 16.83 -2.17
CA PRO A 37 -12.22 16.62 -0.88
C PRO A 37 -12.59 15.28 -0.25
N TYR A 38 -13.76 14.72 -0.57
CA TYR A 38 -14.19 13.39 -0.09
C TYR A 38 -13.39 12.28 -0.74
N SER A 39 -13.15 12.34 -2.06
CA SER A 39 -12.35 11.35 -2.77
C SER A 39 -10.89 11.36 -2.31
N ILE A 40 -10.32 12.55 -2.11
CA ILE A 40 -8.95 12.71 -1.59
C ILE A 40 -8.87 12.21 -0.14
N GLY A 41 -9.79 12.64 0.73
CA GLY A 41 -9.82 12.21 2.13
C GLY A 41 -10.01 10.70 2.28
N PHE A 42 -10.97 10.13 1.54
CA PHE A 42 -11.20 8.69 1.51
C PHE A 42 -9.98 7.94 0.98
N GLY A 43 -9.35 8.44 -0.09
CA GLY A 43 -8.12 7.88 -0.64
C GLY A 43 -6.97 7.89 0.36
N ILE A 44 -6.77 8.97 1.11
CA ILE A 44 -5.75 9.02 2.17
C ILE A 44 -6.00 7.93 3.23
N VAL A 45 -7.23 7.86 3.75
CA VAL A 45 -7.59 6.90 4.81
C VAL A 45 -7.43 5.46 4.33
N VAL A 46 -7.98 5.15 3.15
CA VAL A 46 -7.92 3.81 2.56
C VAL A 46 -6.48 3.43 2.20
N GLY A 47 -5.72 4.35 1.61
CA GLY A 47 -4.30 4.16 1.29
C GLY A 47 -3.49 3.81 2.54
N MET A 48 -3.64 4.60 3.62
CA MET A 48 -2.97 4.34 4.90
C MET A 48 -3.37 2.99 5.52
N LEU A 49 -4.67 2.67 5.52
CA LEU A 49 -5.19 1.41 6.05
C LEU A 49 -4.60 0.21 5.28
N LEU A 50 -4.59 0.29 3.96
CA LEU A 50 -4.05 -0.78 3.11
C LEU A 50 -2.53 -0.89 3.21
N GLY A 51 -1.81 0.24 3.31
CA GLY A 51 -0.37 0.23 3.56
C GLY A 51 0.00 -0.43 4.89
N TRP A 52 -0.77 -0.16 5.95
CA TRP A 52 -0.62 -0.82 7.24
C TRP A 52 -0.93 -2.32 7.14
N LEU A 53 -2.04 -2.69 6.50
CA LEU A 53 -2.46 -4.08 6.33
C LEU A 53 -1.43 -4.87 5.53
N PHE A 54 -0.99 -4.35 4.39
CA PHE A 54 0.01 -4.96 3.52
C PHE A 54 1.33 -5.20 4.26
N LYS A 55 1.80 -4.21 5.02
CA LYS A 55 3.00 -4.33 5.84
C LYS A 55 2.86 -5.43 6.90
N LYS A 56 1.72 -5.46 7.61
CA LYS A 56 1.45 -6.48 8.64
C LYS A 56 1.40 -7.87 8.01
N PHE A 57 0.78 -7.99 6.84
CA PHE A 57 0.66 -9.23 6.09
C PHE A 57 2.03 -9.74 5.62
N LEU A 58 2.85 -8.90 4.99
CA LEU A 58 4.23 -9.23 4.58
C LEU A 58 5.08 -9.72 5.76
N ARG A 59 5.05 -8.99 6.88
CA ARG A 59 5.79 -9.36 8.09
C ARG A 59 5.32 -10.68 8.67
N GLY A 60 4.00 -10.89 8.72
CA GLY A 60 3.41 -12.14 9.21
C GLY A 60 3.78 -13.31 8.32
N PHE A 61 3.62 -13.14 7.01
CA PHE A 61 3.85 -14.18 6.03
C PHE A 61 5.32 -14.58 5.94
N LEU A 62 6.24 -13.62 5.73
CA LEU A 62 7.67 -13.91 5.74
C LEU A 62 8.13 -14.47 7.09
N GLY A 63 7.49 -14.04 8.19
CA GLY A 63 7.69 -14.58 9.53
C GLY A 63 7.25 -16.02 9.73
N ALA A 64 6.20 -16.45 9.07
CA ALA A 64 5.71 -17.83 9.10
C ALA A 64 6.56 -18.73 8.19
N SER A 65 6.84 -18.28 6.96
CA SER A 65 7.64 -19.02 5.98
C SER A 65 9.10 -19.19 6.41
N ASN A 66 9.66 -18.21 7.14
CA ASN A 66 11.03 -18.23 7.63
C ASN A 66 11.08 -18.39 9.16
N SER A 67 10.25 -19.28 9.72
CA SER A 67 10.17 -19.54 11.16
C SER A 67 11.52 -19.97 11.78
N LYS A 68 12.36 -20.67 11.01
CA LYS A 68 13.73 -21.04 11.41
C LYS A 68 14.64 -19.81 11.53
N LEU A 69 14.65 -18.93 10.52
CA LEU A 69 15.39 -17.67 10.56
C LEU A 69 14.91 -16.74 11.68
N LYS A 70 13.60 -16.73 11.94
CA LYS A 70 12.98 -15.99 13.04
C LYS A 70 13.45 -16.49 14.40
N ARG A 71 13.70 -17.79 14.55
CA ARG A 71 14.26 -18.39 15.77
C ARG A 71 15.77 -18.10 15.92
N GLU A 72 16.53 -18.16 14.83
CA GLU A 72 17.98 -18.00 14.86
C GLU A 72 18.45 -16.54 14.94
N LYS A 73 17.87 -15.63 14.16
CA LYS A 73 18.28 -14.21 14.07
C LYS A 73 17.24 -13.22 14.60
N GLY A 74 16.10 -13.70 15.08
CA GLY A 74 15.05 -12.90 15.71
C GLY A 74 14.11 -12.18 14.73
N LYS A 75 13.00 -11.65 15.27
CA LYS A 75 11.94 -10.97 14.49
C LYS A 75 12.41 -9.68 13.80
N LYS A 76 13.48 -9.05 14.31
CA LYS A 76 14.03 -7.78 13.79
C LYS A 76 14.54 -7.90 12.35
N VAL A 77 15.11 -9.05 11.98
CA VAL A 77 15.60 -9.32 10.62
C VAL A 77 14.48 -9.28 9.58
N ILE A 78 13.31 -9.82 9.93
CA ILE A 78 12.15 -9.85 9.04
C ILE A 78 11.58 -8.44 8.88
N TYR A 79 11.58 -7.65 9.95
CA TYR A 79 11.14 -6.27 9.87
C TYR A 79 12.07 -5.43 9.00
N TYR A 80 13.38 -5.61 9.13
CA TYR A 80 14.38 -4.96 8.30
C TYR A 80 14.20 -5.31 6.82
N ALA A 81 14.06 -6.59 6.48
CA ALA A 81 13.88 -7.02 5.10
C ALA A 81 12.59 -6.47 4.47
N VAL A 82 11.47 -6.46 5.22
CA VAL A 82 10.22 -5.84 4.75
C VAL A 82 10.38 -4.34 4.60
N ASP A 83 10.93 -3.64 5.59
CA ASP A 83 11.06 -2.19 5.55
C ASP A 83 12.01 -1.73 4.41
N ASN A 84 13.05 -2.51 4.08
CA ASN A 84 13.87 -2.30 2.88
C ASN A 84 13.10 -2.59 1.59
N GLY A 85 12.38 -3.71 1.52
CA GLY A 85 11.58 -4.06 0.34
C GLY A 85 10.54 -3.00 0.01
N MET A 86 9.95 -2.36 1.02
CA MET A 86 8.96 -1.29 0.84
C MET A 86 9.53 -0.03 0.18
N LEU A 87 10.86 0.18 0.16
CA LEU A 87 11.47 1.31 -0.55
C LEU A 87 11.30 1.19 -2.08
N PHE A 88 11.09 -0.02 -2.59
CA PHE A 88 10.80 -0.24 -4.00
C PHE A 88 9.41 0.30 -4.42
N LEU A 89 8.55 0.74 -3.50
CA LEU A 89 7.29 1.42 -3.83
C LEU A 89 7.49 2.81 -4.43
N ILE A 90 8.58 3.49 -4.07
CA ILE A 90 8.84 4.89 -4.42
C ILE A 90 8.72 5.13 -5.94
N PRO A 91 9.43 4.39 -6.82
CA PRO A 91 9.31 4.61 -8.26
C PRO A 91 7.88 4.40 -8.78
N PHE A 92 7.13 3.43 -8.24
CA PHE A 92 5.74 3.19 -8.64
C PHE A 92 4.79 4.28 -8.16
N ALA A 93 5.02 4.83 -6.96
CA ALA A 93 4.28 5.99 -6.47
C ALA A 93 4.49 7.22 -7.36
N VAL A 94 5.73 7.47 -7.76
CA VAL A 94 6.05 8.56 -8.70
C VAL A 94 5.38 8.32 -10.05
N MET A 95 5.50 7.11 -10.61
CA MET A 95 4.86 6.77 -11.89
C MET A 95 3.34 6.93 -11.84
N VAL A 96 2.68 6.50 -10.76
CA VAL A 96 1.22 6.60 -10.67
C VAL A 96 0.75 8.05 -10.53
N ILE A 97 1.48 8.89 -9.81
CA ILE A 97 1.18 10.33 -9.69
C ILE A 97 1.30 10.99 -11.08
N ILE A 98 2.39 10.72 -11.80
CA ILE A 98 2.59 11.25 -13.15
C ILE A 98 1.48 10.76 -14.10
N ALA A 99 1.17 9.46 -14.07
CA ALA A 99 0.12 8.89 -14.90
C ALA A 99 -1.25 9.52 -14.61
N THR A 100 -1.59 9.72 -13.34
CA THR A 100 -2.89 10.24 -12.93
C THR A 100 -3.05 11.74 -13.20
N PHE A 101 -2.07 12.55 -12.79
CA PHE A 101 -2.22 14.01 -12.77
C PHE A 101 -1.65 14.70 -14.01
N ILE A 102 -0.57 14.17 -14.60
CA ILE A 102 0.05 14.76 -15.79
C ILE A 102 -0.56 14.17 -17.06
N LEU A 103 -0.60 12.84 -17.15
CA LEU A 103 -1.08 12.14 -18.35
C LEU A 103 -2.60 11.94 -18.36
N LYS A 104 -3.29 12.19 -17.23
CA LYS A 104 -4.74 11.98 -17.06
C LYS A 104 -5.19 10.55 -17.42
N TRP A 105 -4.33 9.56 -17.18
CA TRP A 105 -4.66 8.17 -17.42
C TRP A 105 -5.58 7.63 -16.34
N SER A 106 -6.68 7.00 -16.75
CA SER A 106 -7.65 6.36 -15.84
C SER A 106 -7.20 4.97 -15.37
N MET A 107 -6.20 4.36 -16.02
CA MET A 107 -5.76 2.99 -15.75
C MET A 107 -4.50 2.95 -14.87
N THR A 108 -4.63 3.40 -13.63
CA THR A 108 -3.52 3.52 -12.66
C THR A 108 -3.28 2.25 -11.83
N ILE A 109 -4.24 1.33 -11.84
CA ILE A 109 -4.22 0.04 -11.12
C ILE A 109 -2.99 -0.81 -11.46
N GLY A 110 -2.53 -0.79 -12.71
CA GLY A 110 -1.36 -1.57 -13.15
C GLY A 110 -0.09 -1.20 -12.39
N PHE A 111 0.14 0.09 -12.16
CA PHE A 111 1.31 0.58 -11.41
C PHE A 111 1.26 0.18 -9.95
N ILE A 112 0.09 0.25 -9.33
CA ILE A 112 -0.11 -0.14 -7.93
C ILE A 112 0.16 -1.65 -7.76
N SER A 113 -0.40 -2.47 -8.65
CA SER A 113 -0.18 -3.93 -8.65
C SER A 113 1.30 -4.30 -8.83
N ALA A 114 1.96 -3.71 -9.82
CA ALA A 114 3.38 -3.94 -10.08
C ALA A 114 4.25 -3.51 -8.89
N GLY A 115 3.92 -2.38 -8.24
CA GLY A 115 4.62 -1.90 -7.05
C GLY A 115 4.49 -2.87 -5.87
N ILE A 116 3.28 -3.36 -5.59
CA ILE A 116 3.03 -4.37 -4.55
C ILE A 116 3.85 -5.64 -4.80
N MET A 117 3.91 -6.10 -6.05
CA MET A 117 4.68 -7.29 -6.43
C MET A 117 6.19 -7.08 -6.33
N ALA A 118 6.68 -5.91 -6.73
CA ALA A 118 8.09 -5.54 -6.61
C ALA A 118 8.53 -5.54 -5.14
N VAL A 119 7.71 -5.03 -4.22
CA VAL A 119 8.00 -5.06 -2.78
C VAL A 119 8.14 -6.47 -2.26
N GLY A 120 7.17 -7.35 -2.55
CA GLY A 120 7.22 -8.72 -2.02
C GLY A 120 8.47 -9.45 -2.50
N THR A 121 8.80 -9.29 -3.78
CA THR A 121 10.02 -9.83 -4.38
C THR A 121 11.28 -9.24 -3.74
N ALA A 122 11.35 -7.91 -3.58
CA ALA A 122 12.49 -7.25 -2.95
C ALA A 122 12.68 -7.67 -1.49
N ALA A 123 11.60 -7.78 -0.72
CA ALA A 123 11.64 -8.25 0.66
C ALA A 123 12.14 -9.71 0.76
N ALA A 124 11.74 -10.58 -0.16
CA ALA A 124 12.25 -11.95 -0.23
C ALA A 124 13.73 -12.02 -0.62
N ILE A 125 14.17 -11.18 -1.56
CA ILE A 125 15.58 -11.06 -1.94
C ILE A 125 16.42 -10.59 -0.73
N GLU A 126 15.94 -9.60 0.03
CA GLU A 126 16.62 -9.13 1.25
C GLU A 126 16.74 -10.25 2.30
N ILE A 127 15.71 -11.06 2.49
CA ILE A 127 15.81 -12.26 3.34
C ILE A 127 16.85 -13.23 2.81
N GLY A 128 16.84 -13.53 1.51
CA GLY A 128 17.81 -14.43 0.88
C GLY A 128 19.27 -13.97 1.06
N LYS A 129 19.54 -12.66 0.99
CA LYS A 129 20.86 -12.08 1.31
C LYS A 129 21.26 -12.36 2.75
N ILE A 130 20.34 -12.23 3.71
CA ILE A 130 20.62 -12.40 5.15
C ILE A 130 20.82 -13.87 5.54
N VAL A 131 20.21 -14.80 4.82
CA VAL A 131 20.37 -16.25 5.00
C VAL A 131 21.65 -16.77 4.32
N ASN A 132 22.29 -15.95 3.46
CA ASN A 132 23.45 -16.34 2.65
C ASN A 132 23.19 -17.57 1.75
N LYS A 133 21.90 -17.83 1.48
CA LYS A 133 21.40 -18.80 0.51
C LYS A 133 20.33 -18.11 -0.32
N ARG A 134 20.49 -18.12 -1.65
CA ARG A 134 19.39 -17.80 -2.58
C ARG A 134 18.37 -18.94 -2.53
N GLU A 135 17.57 -18.99 -1.46
CA GLU A 135 16.47 -19.96 -1.40
C GLU A 135 15.39 -19.55 -2.40
N ILE A 136 15.41 -20.16 -3.58
CA ILE A 136 14.41 -20.03 -4.66
C ILE A 136 12.97 -20.21 -4.11
N LYS A 137 12.84 -21.03 -3.05
CA LYS A 137 11.61 -21.23 -2.28
C LYS A 137 11.02 -19.92 -1.75
N ASN A 138 11.84 -19.03 -1.19
CA ASN A 138 11.37 -17.77 -0.61
C ASN A 138 10.91 -16.77 -1.67
N THR A 139 11.57 -16.72 -2.82
CA THR A 139 11.13 -15.88 -3.95
C THR A 139 9.79 -16.37 -4.48
N LEU A 140 9.64 -17.67 -4.73
CA LEU A 140 8.40 -18.26 -5.26
C LEU A 140 7.21 -18.07 -4.31
N ILE A 141 7.46 -18.23 -3.01
CA ILE A 141 6.46 -18.07 -1.96
C ILE A 141 6.06 -16.59 -1.80
N SER A 142 7.01 -15.65 -1.88
CA SER A 142 6.69 -14.20 -1.83
C SER A 142 5.95 -13.71 -3.09
N SER A 143 6.29 -14.26 -4.26
CA SER A 143 5.59 -13.98 -5.51
C SER A 143 4.16 -14.49 -5.46
N GLY A 144 3.94 -15.69 -4.91
CA GLY A 144 2.59 -16.24 -4.71
C GLY A 144 1.72 -15.38 -3.79
N VAL A 145 2.30 -14.83 -2.72
CA VAL A 145 1.55 -13.93 -1.82
C VAL A 145 1.33 -12.55 -2.41
N SER A 146 2.31 -12.02 -3.13
CA SER A 146 2.14 -10.77 -3.85
C SER A 146 1.06 -10.89 -4.92
N PHE A 147 0.96 -12.06 -5.56
CA PHE A 147 -0.08 -12.38 -6.51
C PHE A 147 -1.47 -12.43 -5.86
N LEU A 148 -1.60 -13.10 -4.70
CA LEU A 148 -2.87 -13.13 -3.94
C LEU A 148 -3.29 -11.75 -3.44
N PHE A 149 -2.34 -10.91 -3.01
CA PHE A 149 -2.63 -9.57 -2.54
C PHE A 149 -3.00 -8.64 -3.71
N SER A 150 -2.34 -8.79 -4.86
CA SER A 150 -2.69 -8.09 -6.10
C SER A 150 -4.09 -8.48 -6.62
N LEU A 151 -4.44 -9.77 -6.57
CA LEU A 151 -5.79 -10.24 -6.88
C LEU A 151 -6.83 -9.65 -5.92
N THR A 152 -6.54 -9.67 -4.62
CA THR A 152 -7.42 -9.11 -3.58
C THR A 152 -7.62 -7.61 -3.79
N TRP A 153 -6.55 -6.86 -4.09
CA TRP A 153 -6.61 -5.44 -4.40
C TRP A 153 -7.44 -5.15 -5.65
N THR A 154 -7.22 -5.91 -6.72
CA THR A 154 -7.92 -5.72 -8.00
C THR A 154 -9.42 -5.99 -7.89
N LEU A 155 -9.80 -7.02 -7.13
CA LEU A 155 -11.20 -7.33 -6.84
C LEU A 155 -11.83 -6.31 -5.88
N SER A 156 -11.08 -5.87 -4.86
CA SER A 156 -11.56 -4.87 -3.89
C SER A 156 -11.77 -3.51 -4.55
N ALA A 157 -10.86 -3.08 -5.44
CA ALA A 157 -10.94 -1.79 -6.14
C ALA A 157 -12.24 -1.64 -6.96
N ARG A 158 -12.74 -2.70 -7.58
CA ARG A 158 -14.02 -2.69 -8.33
C ARG A 158 -15.22 -2.31 -7.46
N ILE A 159 -15.22 -2.72 -6.20
CA ILE A 159 -16.29 -2.44 -5.23
C ILE A 159 -16.04 -1.09 -4.57
N LEU A 160 -14.78 -0.81 -4.21
CA LEU A 160 -14.40 0.38 -3.45
C LEU A 160 -14.57 1.66 -4.25
N VAL A 161 -14.40 1.64 -5.58
CA VAL A 161 -14.63 2.80 -6.46
C VAL A 161 -16.05 3.38 -6.36
N LYS A 162 -17.04 2.59 -5.91
CA LYS A 162 -18.41 3.08 -5.69
C LYS A 162 -18.62 3.76 -4.33
N ALA A 163 -17.71 3.55 -3.38
CA ALA A 163 -17.85 4.05 -2.00
C ALA A 163 -17.85 5.59 -1.87
N PRO A 164 -17.03 6.37 -2.60
CA PRO A 164 -17.05 7.83 -2.52
C PRO A 164 -18.42 8.41 -2.91
N GLY A 165 -19.02 7.90 -3.99
CA GLY A 165 -20.36 8.34 -4.43
C GLY A 165 -21.46 7.97 -3.44
N MET A 166 -21.34 6.84 -2.73
CA MET A 166 -22.29 6.47 -1.67
C MET A 166 -22.12 7.32 -0.41
N LEU A 167 -20.90 7.74 -0.07
CA LEU A 167 -20.63 8.66 1.04
C LEU A 167 -21.15 10.07 0.76
N GLU A 168 -20.96 10.57 -0.47
CA GLU A 168 -21.48 11.87 -0.91
C GLU A 168 -23.02 11.86 -0.96
N GLY A 169 -23.62 10.77 -1.45
CA GLY A 169 -25.07 10.54 -1.37
C GLY A 169 -25.60 10.47 0.06
N GLY A 170 -24.90 9.78 0.97
CA GLY A 170 -25.30 9.70 2.39
C GLY A 170 -25.21 11.02 3.13
N ILE A 171 -24.12 11.79 2.93
CA ILE A 171 -23.91 13.09 3.58
C ILE A 171 -24.86 14.15 3.01
N SER A 172 -25.13 14.16 1.71
CA SER A 172 -26.11 15.06 1.10
C SER A 172 -27.54 14.78 1.59
N LEU A 173 -27.91 13.52 1.79
CA LEU A 173 -29.20 13.15 2.40
C LEU A 173 -29.28 13.56 3.87
N LEU A 174 -28.23 13.29 4.66
CA LEU A 174 -28.14 13.74 6.05
C LEU A 174 -28.23 15.26 6.17
N ARG A 175 -27.51 15.99 5.30
CA ARG A 175 -27.56 17.44 5.24
C ARG A 175 -28.94 17.93 4.79
N SER A 176 -29.57 17.29 3.81
CA SER A 176 -30.93 17.63 3.39
C SER A 176 -31.92 17.47 4.55
N ILE A 177 -31.85 16.35 5.30
CA ILE A 177 -32.70 16.09 6.47
C ILE A 177 -32.42 17.09 7.60
N LEU A 178 -31.15 17.37 7.89
CA LEU A 178 -30.75 18.33 8.93
C LEU A 178 -31.07 19.79 8.57
N THR A 179 -31.06 20.14 7.29
CA THR A 179 -31.31 21.51 6.82
C THR A 179 -32.81 21.75 6.53
N GLN A 180 -33.58 20.74 6.11
CA GLN A 180 -35.05 20.82 6.02
C GLN A 180 -35.75 20.63 7.36
N GLY A 181 -35.14 19.95 8.34
CA GLY A 181 -35.69 19.79 9.69
C GLY A 181 -35.49 21.00 10.61
N GLY A 182 -34.90 22.09 10.11
CA GLY A 182 -34.53 23.28 10.89
C GLY A 182 -35.00 24.62 10.29
N GLY A 183 -35.97 24.59 9.38
CA GLY A 183 -36.63 25.80 8.86
C GLY A 183 -38.13 25.70 9.10
N VAL A 184 -38.62 26.59 9.97
CA VAL A 184 -40.02 27.04 10.18
C VAL A 184 -41.10 26.43 9.29
#